data_AF-A0A838MPD8-F1
#
_entry.id   AF-A0A838MPD8-F1
#
_cell.length_a   1.000
_cell.length_b   1.000
_cell.length_c   1.000
_cell.angle_alpha   90.00
_cell.angle_beta   90.00
_cell.angle_gamma   90.00
#
_symmetry.space_group_name_H-M   'P 1'
#
loop_
_entity.id
_entity.type
_entity.pdbx_description
1 polymer ?
#
loop_
_entity_poly.entity_id
_entity_poly.type
_entity_poly.pdbx_seq_one_letter_code
_entity_poly.pdbx_strand_id
1 'polypeptide(L)' 'MPTPTTPVLGADELVGGQAIPETTVNETVRRLEQGAAWFQFKDRDLAVPPGAPGAGGRYRVSGGGSGVWCGQDG' A
#
# COMPACT_ATOMS: atom_id res chain seq x y z
N MET A 1 1.58 -12.61 21.22
CA MET A 1 1.38 -12.40 19.77
C MET A 1 2.43 -11.39 19.33
N PRO A 2 3.18 -11.62 18.24
CA PRO A 2 4.08 -10.60 17.71
C PRO A 2 3.29 -9.35 17.32
N THR A 3 3.88 -8.18 17.53
CA THR A 3 3.28 -6.90 17.10
C THR A 3 3.14 -6.90 15.58
N PRO A 4 1.97 -6.55 15.02
CA PRO A 4 1.84 -6.37 13.58
C PRO A 4 2.74 -5.22 13.13
N THR A 5 3.38 -5.38 11.97
CA THR A 5 4.24 -4.35 11.38
C THR A 5 3.79 -4.01 9.97
N THR A 6 4.07 -2.79 9.54
CA THR A 6 3.85 -2.36 8.18
C THR A 6 4.74 -3.14 7.19
N PRO A 7 4.30 -3.30 5.93
CA PRO A 7 5.00 -4.14 4.97
C PRO A 7 6.22 -3.49 4.32
N VAL A 8 6.39 -2.17 4.42
CA VAL A 8 7.47 -1.45 3.71
C VAL A 8 8.62 -1.10 4.64
N LEU A 9 8.36 -0.33 5.70
CA LEU A 9 9.41 0.12 6.62
C LEU A 9 9.47 -0.70 7.92
N GLY A 10 8.53 -1.64 8.11
CA GLY A 10 8.49 -2.48 9.31
C GLY A 10 8.15 -1.69 10.58
N ALA A 11 7.41 -0.59 10.44
CA ALA A 11 6.93 0.20 11.57
C ALA A 11 5.87 -0.59 12.35
N ASP A 12 5.90 -0.49 13.67
CA ASP A 12 4.91 -1.12 14.53
C ASP A 12 3.51 -0.53 14.29
N GLU A 13 2.53 -1.40 14.11
CA GLU A 13 1.12 -1.05 14.04
C GLU A 13 0.48 -1.15 15.44
N LEU A 14 -0.55 -0.32 15.67
CA LEU A 14 -1.33 -0.41 16.90
C LEU A 14 -2.07 -1.73 16.96
N VAL A 15 -1.93 -2.43 18.08
CA VAL A 15 -2.75 -3.60 18.43
C VAL A 15 -4.16 -3.15 18.83
N GLY A 16 -5.18 -3.99 18.64
CA GLY A 16 -6.56 -3.62 18.97
C GLY A 16 -6.81 -3.32 20.44
N GLY A 17 -7.84 -2.51 20.71
CA GLY A 17 -8.25 -2.16 22.07
C GLY A 17 -7.49 -0.98 22.69
N GLN A 18 -6.88 -0.12 21.87
CA GLN A 18 -6.31 1.15 22.33
C GLN A 18 -7.40 2.18 22.64
N ALA A 19 -7.00 3.26 23.31
CA ALA A 19 -7.88 4.41 23.57
C ALA A 19 -8.37 5.11 22.28
N ILE A 20 -7.62 4.97 21.18
CA ILE A 20 -7.95 5.50 19.84
C ILE A 20 -8.08 4.31 18.89
N PRO A 21 -9.06 4.29 17.96
CA PRO A 21 -9.22 3.19 17.01
C PRO A 21 -7.94 2.91 16.20
N GLU A 22 -7.48 1.67 16.27
CA GLU A 22 -6.28 1.20 15.58
C GLU A 22 -6.42 1.29 14.06
N THR A 23 -7.62 1.05 13.52
CA THR A 23 -7.87 1.03 12.08
C THR A 23 -7.50 2.35 11.42
N THR A 24 -7.95 3.46 11.99
CA THR A 24 -7.69 4.81 11.44
C THR A 24 -6.21 5.16 11.50
N VAL A 25 -5.55 4.85 12.62
CA VAL A 25 -4.13 5.16 12.81
C VAL A 25 -3.28 4.30 11.88
N ASN A 26 -3.49 2.99 11.86
CA ASN A 26 -2.71 2.06 11.05
C ASN A 26 -2.90 2.35 9.55
N GLU A 27 -4.10 2.68 9.10
CA GLU A 27 -4.33 3.11 7.72
C GLU A 27 -3.55 4.40 7.39
N THR A 28 -3.55 5.37 8.30
CA THR A 28 -2.79 6.62 8.14
C THR A 28 -1.29 6.37 8.06
N VAL A 29 -0.75 5.52 8.94
CA VAL A 29 0.67 5.12 8.91
C VAL A 29 1.01 4.45 7.58
N ARG A 30 0.21 3.48 7.10
CA ARG A 30 0.43 2.81 5.82
C ARG A 30 0.44 3.77 4.63
N ARG A 31 -0.39 4.83 4.65
CA ARG A 31 -0.39 5.87 3.61
C ARG A 31 0.87 6.74 3.71
N LEU A 32 1.25 7.13 4.92
CA LEU A 32 2.46 7.93 5.15
C LEU A 32 3.72 7.18 4.68
N GLU A 33 3.82 5.87 4.92
CA GLU A 33 4.94 5.07 4.45
C GLU A 33 5.14 5.11 2.94
N GLN A 34 4.07 5.20 2.16
CA GLN A 34 4.19 5.28 0.70
C GLN A 34 4.95 6.54 0.28
N GLY A 35 4.71 7.66 0.96
CA GLY A 35 5.44 8.91 0.75
C GLY A 35 6.84 8.90 1.38
N ALA A 36 6.97 8.36 2.59
CA ALA A 36 8.25 8.28 3.31
C ALA A 36 9.27 7.39 2.59
N ALA A 37 8.81 6.37 1.86
CA ALA A 37 9.63 5.51 1.00
C ALA A 37 9.81 6.08 -0.43
N TRP A 38 9.81 7.42 -0.59
CA TRP A 38 10.02 8.15 -1.84
C TRP A 38 9.15 7.69 -3.02
N PHE A 39 7.94 7.20 -2.76
CA PHE A 39 7.04 6.67 -3.79
C PHE A 39 7.70 5.63 -4.71
N GLN A 40 8.54 4.75 -4.15
CA GLN A 40 9.12 3.66 -4.95
C GLN A 40 8.02 2.78 -5.56
N PHE A 41 8.04 2.69 -6.89
CA PHE A 41 7.17 1.81 -7.66
C PHE A 41 7.92 0.52 -8.00
N LYS A 42 7.23 -0.60 -7.87
CA LYS A 42 7.72 -1.92 -8.30
C LYS A 42 7.73 -2.03 -9.82
N ASP A 43 6.72 -1.47 -10.48
CA ASP A 43 6.63 -1.38 -11.93
C ASP A 43 5.91 -0.07 -12.29
N ARG A 44 6.38 0.59 -13.35
CA ARG A 44 5.85 1.86 -13.82
C ARG A 44 5.04 1.78 -15.12
N ASP A 45 5.12 0.64 -15.82
CA ASP A 45 4.60 0.45 -17.17
C ASP A 45 3.63 -0.74 -17.25
N LEU A 46 3.10 -1.16 -16.10
CA LEU A 46 2.20 -2.30 -16.01
C LEU A 46 0.76 -1.89 -16.38
N ALA A 47 0.24 -2.49 -17.45
CA ALA A 47 -1.13 -2.24 -17.95
C ALA A 47 -2.20 -3.17 -17.36
N VAL A 48 -1.77 -4.23 -16.68
CA VAL A 48 -2.66 -5.27 -16.13
C VAL A 48 -2.36 -5.44 -14.65
N PRO A 49 -3.38 -5.36 -13.77
CA PRO A 49 -3.16 -5.59 -12.34
C PRO A 49 -2.50 -6.96 -12.09
N PRO A 50 -1.48 -7.05 -11.22
CA PRO A 50 -0.88 -8.33 -10.85
C PRO A 50 -1.96 -9.25 -10.29
N GLY A 51 -1.97 -10.53 -10.70
CA GLY A 51 -2.95 -11.51 -10.20
C GLY A 51 -2.86 -11.74 -8.69
N ALA A 52 -1.71 -11.46 -8.07
CA ALA A 52 -1.49 -11.51 -6.63
C ALA A 52 -0.55 -10.37 -6.19
N PRO A 53 -1.06 -9.16 -5.93
CA PRO A 53 -0.23 -8.06 -5.46
C PRO A 53 0.20 -8.32 -4.01
N GLY A 54 1.52 -8.32 -3.76
CA GLY A 54 2.06 -8.40 -2.41
C GLY A 54 1.73 -7.15 -1.58
N ALA A 55 1.62 -7.31 -0.26
CA ALA A 55 1.42 -6.19 0.66
C ALA A 55 2.53 -5.14 0.49
N GLY A 56 2.15 -3.85 0.46
CA GLY A 56 3.08 -2.75 0.22
C GLY A 56 3.56 -2.59 -1.24
N GLY A 57 3.10 -3.46 -2.15
CA GLY A 57 3.35 -3.36 -3.58
C GLY A 57 2.72 -2.11 -4.18
N ARG A 58 3.55 -1.30 -4.86
CA ARG A 58 3.17 -0.03 -5.47
C ARG A 58 3.43 -0.11 -6.97
N TYR A 59 2.45 0.28 -7.77
CA TYR A 59 2.52 0.20 -9.23
C TYR A 59 1.99 1.50 -9.82
N ARG A 60 2.58 1.95 -10.93
CA ARG A 60 1.99 3.00 -11.75
C ARG A 60 1.24 2.32 -12.89
N VAL A 61 0.02 2.75 -13.12
CA VAL A 61 -0.82 2.22 -14.20
C VAL A 61 -0.36 2.86 -15.51
N SER A 62 0.14 2.04 -16.44
CA SER A 62 0.44 2.52 -17.79
C SER A 62 -0.84 2.92 -18.52
N GLY A 63 -0.72 3.78 -19.53
CA GLY A 63 -1.87 4.14 -20.38
C GLY A 63 -2.55 2.92 -21.00
N GLY A 64 -3.88 2.90 -20.96
CA GLY A 64 -4.69 1.76 -21.41
C GLY A 64 -4.83 0.65 -20.37
N GLY A 65 -4.79 0.99 -19.08
CA GLY A 65 -4.99 0.05 -17.97
C GLY A 65 -6.23 -0.82 -18.14
N SER A 66 -6.15 -2.07 -17.71
CA SER A 66 -7.20 -3.08 -17.90
C SER A 66 -7.76 -3.63 -16.59
N GLY A 67 -8.92 -4.30 -16.66
CA GLY A 67 -9.56 -4.88 -15.48
C GLY A 67 -9.93 -3.81 -14.45
N VAL A 68 -9.53 -4.01 -13.19
CA VAL A 68 -9.75 -3.04 -12.11
C VAL A 68 -8.93 -1.75 -12.25
N TRP A 69 -7.96 -1.71 -13.17
CA TRP A 69 -7.18 -0.51 -13.48
C TRP A 69 -7.73 0.29 -14.66
N CYS A 70 -8.85 -0.12 -15.25
CA CYS A 70 -9.50 0.62 -16.33
C CYS A 70 -9.85 2.06 -15.89
N GLY A 71 -9.33 3.05 -16.63
CA GLY A 71 -9.53 4.48 -16.33
C GLY A 71 -8.72 5.02 -15.15
N GLN A 72 -7.75 4.26 -14.65
CA GLN A 72 -6.83 4.67 -13.57
C GLN A 72 -5.43 5.02 -14.11
N ASP A 73 -5.34 5.35 -15.40
CA ASP A 73 -4.08 5.70 -16.07
C ASP A 73 -3.44 6.95 -15.43
N GLY A 74 -2.15 6.90 -15.09
CA GLY A 74 -1.44 8.05 -14.50
C GLY A 74 -0.29 7.70 -13.58
#